data_AF-A0A1E5H0D8-F1
#
_entry.id   AF-A0A1E5H0D8-F1
#
_cell.length_a   1.000
_cell.length_b   1.000
_cell.length_c   1.000
_cell.angle_alpha   90.00
_cell.angle_beta   90.00
_cell.angle_gamma   90.00
#
_symmetry.space_group_name_H-M   'P 1'
#
loop_
_entity.id
_entity.type
_entity.pdbx_description
1 polymer ?
#
loop_
_entity_poly.entity_id
_entity_poly.type
_entity_poly.pdbx_seq_one_letter_code
_entity_poly.pdbx_strand_id
1 'polypeptide(L)'
;MNDFQEKEVIYQLMSDIMQEKKELNQQFNLLKKKLEKLDFATGDTSTIAIAPELSLLKKERIKQQDAYNQQNKSNHYISFDRIARTIASILKQSEVPLSNKQLFKRIHAEYEITISYTNLTNNVLRRINESTSIPVERAHRGYWQYRLKN
;
A
#
# COMPACT_ATOMS: atom_id res chain seq x y z
N MET A 1 18.23 6.56 -37.56
CA MET A 1 17.11 5.62 -37.81
C MET A 1 15.96 6.44 -38.34
N ASN A 2 15.24 5.94 -39.34
CA ASN A 2 14.06 6.61 -39.86
C ASN A 2 12.90 6.37 -38.88
N ASP A 3 12.10 7.37 -38.51
CA ASP A 3 11.02 7.26 -37.51
C ASP A 3 10.04 6.10 -37.79
N PHE A 4 9.92 5.71 -39.06
CA PHE A 4 9.13 4.56 -39.48
C PHE A 4 9.73 3.21 -39.02
N GLN A 5 11.06 3.06 -39.11
CA GLN A 5 11.76 1.84 -38.70
C GLN A 5 11.71 1.65 -37.18
N GLU A 6 11.79 2.76 -36.42
CA GLU A 6 11.67 2.72 -34.96
C GLU A 6 10.28 2.25 -34.52
N LYS A 7 9.22 2.73 -35.18
CA LYS A 7 7.85 2.26 -34.91
C LYS A 7 7.69 0.77 -35.18
N GLU A 8 8.24 0.27 -36.27
CA GLU A 8 8.16 -1.15 -36.64
C GLU A 8 8.86 -2.05 -35.59
N VAL A 9 10.05 -1.64 -35.14
CA VAL A 9 10.77 -2.33 -34.06
C VAL A 9 9.97 -2.31 -32.76
N ILE A 10 9.35 -1.18 -32.40
CA ILE A 10 8.51 -1.08 -31.20
C ILE A 10 7.29 -2.00 -31.30
N TYR A 11 6.63 -2.06 -32.46
CA TYR A 11 5.51 -2.98 -32.67
C TYR A 11 5.92 -4.44 -32.53
N GLN A 12 7.08 -4.81 -33.06
CA GLN A 12 7.61 -6.17 -32.91
C GLN A 12 7.85 -6.51 -31.44
N LEU A 13 8.52 -5.62 -30.69
CA LEU A 13 8.75 -5.80 -29.25
C LEU A 13 7.45 -5.94 -28.46
N MET A 14 6.43 -5.14 -28.78
CA MET A 14 5.11 -5.27 -28.15
C MET A 14 4.46 -6.61 -28.45
N SER A 15 4.60 -7.11 -29.68
CA SER A 15 4.09 -8.42 -30.08
C SER A 15 4.75 -9.56 -29.30
N ASP A 16 6.08 -9.51 -29.20
CA ASP A 16 6.87 -10.51 -28.46
C ASP A 16 6.48 -10.54 -26.98
N ILE A 17 6.32 -9.37 -26.34
CA ILE A 17 5.84 -9.26 -24.95
C ILE A 17 4.45 -9.87 -24.78
N MET A 18 3.53 -9.65 -25.74
CA MET A 18 2.19 -10.23 -25.68
C MET A 18 2.23 -11.76 -25.78
N GLN A 19 3.13 -12.30 -26.60
CA GLN A 19 3.32 -13.74 -26.76
C GLN A 19 3.90 -14.37 -25.48
N GLU A 20 4.94 -13.78 -24.90
CA GLU A 20 5.51 -14.24 -23.62
C GLU A 20 4.47 -14.22 -22.50
N LYS A 21 3.67 -13.15 -22.41
CA LYS A 21 2.57 -13.05 -21.43
C LYS A 21 1.55 -14.17 -21.60
N LYS A 22 1.24 -14.55 -22.84
CA LYS A 22 0.30 -15.64 -23.14
C LYS A 22 0.87 -16.98 -22.67
N GLU A 23 2.15 -17.24 -22.91
CA GLU A 23 2.83 -18.46 -22.46
C GLU A 23 2.90 -18.55 -20.93
N LEU A 24 3.26 -17.46 -20.25
CA LEU A 24 3.23 -17.39 -18.79
C LEU A 24 1.85 -17.71 -18.21
N ASN A 25 0.79 -17.15 -18.81
CA ASN A 25 -0.58 -17.43 -18.38
C ASN A 25 -0.96 -18.91 -18.58
N GLN A 26 -0.49 -19.55 -19.65
CA GLN A 26 -0.70 -20.98 -19.87
C GLN A 26 0.00 -21.81 -18.79
N GLN A 27 1.27 -21.50 -18.49
CA GLN A 27 2.04 -22.17 -17.45
C GLN A 27 1.37 -22.01 -16.07
N PHE A 28 0.94 -20.79 -15.74
CA PHE A 28 0.19 -20.49 -14.52
C PHE A 28 -1.07 -21.36 -14.41
N ASN A 29 -1.87 -21.44 -15.48
CA ASN A 29 -3.10 -22.23 -15.48
C ASN A 29 -2.84 -23.74 -15.37
N LEU A 30 -1.76 -24.24 -15.98
CA LEU A 30 -1.34 -25.64 -15.83
C LEU A 30 -0.94 -25.96 -14.39
N LEU A 31 -0.15 -25.10 -13.76
CA LEU A 31 0.26 -25.27 -12.36
C LEU A 31 -0.94 -25.19 -11.41
N LYS A 32 -1.86 -24.26 -11.65
CA LYS A 32 -3.11 -24.15 -10.89
C LYS A 32 -3.92 -25.45 -10.95
N LYS A 33 -4.12 -26.02 -12.14
CA LYS A 33 -4.82 -27.31 -12.31
C LYS A 33 -4.10 -28.47 -11.65
N LYS A 34 -2.76 -28.49 -11.66
CA LYS A 34 -1.98 -29.50 -10.94
C LYS A 34 -2.18 -29.39 -9.44
N LEU A 35 -2.19 -28.17 -8.90
CA LEU A 35 -2.42 -27.92 -7.48
C LEU A 35 -3.83 -28.38 -7.06
N GLU A 36 -4.86 -28.03 -7.83
CA GLU A 36 -6.23 -28.48 -7.58
C GLU A 36 -6.31 -30.02 -7.55
N LYS A 37 -5.66 -30.70 -8.50
CA LYS A 37 -5.61 -32.17 -8.51
C LYS A 37 -4.92 -32.77 -7.29
N LEU A 38 -3.87 -32.13 -6.77
CA LEU A 38 -3.20 -32.58 -5.56
C LEU A 38 -4.09 -32.40 -4.33
N ASP A 39 -4.81 -31.28 -4.22
CA ASP A 39 -5.78 -31.05 -3.15
C ASP A 39 -6.89 -32.12 -3.15
N PHE A 40 -7.37 -32.52 -4.33
CA PHE A 40 -8.35 -33.62 -4.47
C PHE A 40 -7.74 -35.00 -4.23
N ALA A 41 -6.49 -35.26 -4.63
CA ALA A 41 -5.83 -36.56 -4.46
C ALA A 41 -5.50 -36.87 -2.98
N THR A 42 -5.32 -35.84 -2.14
CA THR A 42 -5.19 -35.99 -0.68
C THR A 42 -6.54 -36.23 0.02
N GLY A 43 -7.65 -36.28 -0.71
CA GLY A 43 -9.01 -36.28 -0.18
C GLY A 43 -9.74 -37.62 -0.17
N ASP A 44 -9.07 -38.77 -0.26
CA ASP A 44 -9.70 -40.10 -0.15
C ASP A 44 -9.01 -40.99 0.88
N THR A 45 -9.29 -40.75 2.17
CA THR A 45 -9.57 -41.84 3.11
C THR A 45 -10.47 -41.32 4.23
N SER A 46 -11.56 -42.04 4.47
CA SER A 46 -12.40 -42.00 5.68
C SER A 46 -13.45 -40.89 5.77
N THR A 47 -14.67 -41.29 5.39
CA THR A 47 -15.87 -40.95 6.16
C THR A 47 -15.59 -40.97 7.66
N ILE A 48 -15.59 -39.81 8.33
CA ILE A 48 -16.11 -39.57 9.70
C ILE A 48 -16.13 -38.05 9.89
N ALA A 49 -17.24 -37.56 10.40
CA ALA A 49 -17.54 -36.15 10.60
C ALA A 49 -16.52 -35.42 11.49
N ILE A 50 -15.70 -34.50 10.96
CA ILE A 50 -14.90 -33.55 11.76
C ILE A 50 -14.79 -32.19 11.04
N ALA A 51 -15.73 -31.30 11.34
CA ALA A 51 -15.83 -29.92 10.82
C ALA A 51 -15.04 -28.78 11.55
N PRO A 52 -14.01 -28.97 12.41
CA PRO A 52 -13.20 -27.85 12.90
C PRO A 52 -11.81 -27.67 12.23
N GLU A 53 -11.25 -28.68 11.56
CA GLU A 53 -9.84 -28.65 11.14
C GLU A 53 -9.61 -27.83 9.85
N LEU A 54 -10.56 -27.88 8.90
CA LEU A 54 -10.57 -26.99 7.73
C LEU A 54 -10.69 -25.50 8.11
N SER A 55 -11.28 -25.18 9.27
CA SER A 55 -11.34 -23.83 9.81
C SER A 55 -9.99 -23.38 10.37
N LEU A 56 -9.24 -24.28 11.02
CA LEU A 56 -7.90 -23.99 11.52
C LEU A 56 -6.89 -23.84 10.38
N LEU A 57 -6.87 -24.75 9.42
CA LEU A 57 -6.02 -24.65 8.23
C LEU A 57 -6.33 -23.41 7.38
N LYS A 58 -7.61 -23.05 7.21
CA LYS A 58 -7.97 -21.77 6.55
C LYS A 58 -7.51 -20.57 7.37
N LYS A 59 -7.65 -20.58 8.70
CA LYS A 59 -7.17 -19.50 9.57
C LYS A 59 -5.65 -19.39 9.57
N GLU A 60 -4.93 -20.50 9.53
CA GLU A 60 -3.47 -20.52 9.41
C GLU A 60 -3.03 -20.04 8.04
N ARG A 61 -3.70 -20.45 6.95
CA ARG A 61 -3.42 -19.96 5.61
C ARG A 61 -3.68 -18.45 5.48
N ILE A 62 -4.77 -17.94 6.09
CA ILE A 62 -5.02 -16.49 6.17
C ILE A 62 -3.91 -15.79 6.96
N LYS A 63 -3.53 -16.31 8.14
CA LYS A 63 -2.43 -15.75 8.94
C LYS A 63 -1.09 -15.76 8.20
N GLN A 64 -0.77 -16.84 7.47
CA GLN A 64 0.46 -16.96 6.70
C GLN A 64 0.45 -16.05 5.46
N GLN A 65 -0.71 -15.93 4.79
CA GLN A 65 -0.90 -14.98 3.69
C GLN A 65 -0.75 -13.53 4.20
N ASP A 66 -1.32 -13.21 5.35
CA ASP A 66 -1.20 -11.90 5.99
C ASP A 66 0.24 -11.62 6.44
N ALA A 67 0.94 -12.61 6.99
CA ALA A 67 2.34 -12.50 7.37
C ALA A 67 3.26 -12.31 6.16
N TYR A 68 3.03 -13.07 5.08
CA TYR A 68 3.77 -12.92 3.82
C TYR A 68 3.50 -11.57 3.15
N ASN A 69 2.26 -11.08 3.20
CA ASN A 69 1.89 -9.75 2.72
C ASN A 69 2.46 -8.62 3.60
N GLN A 70 2.70 -8.86 4.89
CA GLN A 70 3.37 -7.93 5.79
C GLN A 70 4.88 -7.89 5.56
N GLN A 71 5.50 -9.04 5.28
CA GLN A 71 6.95 -9.15 5.02
C GLN A 71 7.35 -8.60 3.65
N ASN A 72 6.48 -8.71 2.64
CA ASN A 72 6.76 -8.22 1.27
C ASN A 72 6.28 -6.80 0.99
N LYS A 73 5.54 -6.18 1.92
CA LYS A 73 5.53 -4.72 1.98
C LYS A 73 6.92 -4.35 2.48
N SER A 74 7.84 -4.03 1.55
CA SER A 74 8.87 -3.08 1.89
C SER A 74 8.11 -1.88 2.46
N ASN A 75 8.03 -1.78 3.78
CA ASN A 75 7.54 -0.58 4.44
C ASN A 75 8.57 0.45 4.00
N HIS A 76 8.27 1.14 2.91
CA HIS A 76 9.04 2.26 2.44
C HIS A 76 8.98 3.22 3.61
N TYR A 77 10.02 3.17 4.45
CA TYR A 77 9.99 3.79 5.76
C TYR A 77 9.95 5.29 5.51
N ILE A 78 8.77 5.88 5.67
CA ILE A 78 8.62 7.31 5.51
C ILE A 78 9.09 7.93 6.83
N SER A 79 10.26 8.56 6.78
CA SER A 79 10.79 9.28 7.94
C SER A 79 9.78 10.29 8.48
N PHE A 80 9.72 10.42 9.81
CA PHE A 80 8.89 11.41 10.48
C PHE A 80 9.16 12.82 9.93
N ASP A 81 10.43 13.17 9.70
CA ASP A 81 10.84 14.47 9.18
C ASP A 81 10.22 14.79 7.82
N ARG A 82 10.15 13.81 6.92
CA ARG A 82 9.50 13.99 5.61
C ARG A 82 8.02 14.33 5.79
N ILE A 83 7.33 13.60 6.67
CA ILE A 83 5.90 13.81 6.93
C ILE A 83 5.68 15.18 7.59
N ALA A 84 6.49 15.53 8.60
CA ALA A 84 6.42 16.81 9.30
C ALA A 84 6.63 18.00 8.36
N ARG A 85 7.65 17.95 7.50
CA ARG A 85 7.91 19.00 6.49
C ARG A 85 6.77 19.12 5.49
N THR A 86 6.21 17.99 5.07
CA THR A 86 5.05 17.98 4.16
C THR A 86 3.83 18.63 4.80
N ILE A 87 3.51 18.27 6.05
CA ILE A 87 2.42 18.88 6.82
C ILE A 87 2.64 20.39 6.97
N ALA A 88 3.86 20.81 7.32
CA ALA A 88 4.19 22.23 7.44
C ALA A 88 4.03 22.98 6.11
N SER A 89 4.43 22.37 4.99
CA SER A 89 4.24 22.95 3.64
C SER A 89 2.76 23.12 3.30
N ILE A 90 1.95 22.08 3.50
CA ILE A 90 0.50 22.10 3.25
C ILE A 90 -0.17 23.20 4.08
N LEU A 91 0.20 23.32 5.36
CA LEU A 91 -0.36 24.32 6.26
C LEU A 91 0.12 25.72 5.93
N LYS A 92 1.37 25.89 5.47
CA LYS A 92 1.91 27.19 5.05
C LYS A 92 1.18 27.74 3.82
N GLN A 93 0.74 26.85 2.93
CA GLN A 93 -0.04 27.21 1.74
C GLN A 93 -1.53 27.44 2.06
N SER A 94 -1.99 27.09 3.26
CA SER A 94 -3.38 27.24 3.66
C SER A 94 -3.57 28.50 4.48
N GLU A 95 -4.44 29.41 4.04
CA GLU A 95 -4.81 30.60 4.80
C GLU A 95 -5.68 30.28 6.03
N VAL A 96 -6.32 29.10 6.02
CA VAL A 96 -7.21 28.64 7.09
C VAL A 96 -6.69 27.35 7.75
N PRO A 97 -7.03 27.10 9.03
CA PRO A 97 -6.69 25.85 9.69
C PRO A 97 -7.30 24.65 8.97
N LEU A 98 -6.53 23.57 8.81
CA LEU A 98 -6.98 22.36 8.17
C LEU A 98 -7.34 21.28 9.18
N SER A 99 -8.42 20.56 8.90
CA SER A 99 -8.83 19.40 9.68
C SER A 99 -7.91 18.20 9.45
N ASN A 100 -7.88 17.28 10.41
CA ASN A 100 -7.16 16.00 10.27
C ASN A 100 -7.52 15.25 8.98
N LYS A 101 -8.81 15.26 8.58
CA LYS A 101 -9.28 14.59 7.35
C LYS A 101 -8.76 15.28 6.10
N GLN A 102 -8.74 16.61 6.07
CA GLN A 102 -8.21 17.38 4.94
C GLN A 102 -6.70 17.16 4.79
N LEU A 103 -5.95 17.24 5.90
CA LEU A 103 -4.52 16.94 5.90
C LEU A 103 -4.24 15.54 5.38
N PHE A 104 -4.96 14.55 5.89
CA PHE A 104 -4.82 13.16 5.43
C PHE A 104 -5.01 13.02 3.92
N LYS A 105 -6.09 13.61 3.38
CA LYS A 105 -6.37 13.56 1.94
C LYS A 105 -5.28 14.23 1.12
N ARG A 106 -4.81 15.42 1.51
CA ARG A 106 -3.77 16.13 0.76
C ARG A 106 -2.42 15.41 0.81
N ILE A 107 -2.04 14.87 1.97
CA ILE A 107 -0.79 14.09 2.12
C ILE A 107 -0.77 12.88 1.19
N HIS A 108 -1.91 12.18 1.03
CA HIS A 108 -2.03 11.05 0.11
C HIS A 108 -2.12 11.47 -1.35
N ALA A 109 -2.92 12.48 -1.67
CA ALA A 109 -3.21 12.87 -3.05
C ALA A 109 -2.09 13.68 -3.71
N GLU A 110 -1.47 14.60 -2.98
CA GLU A 110 -0.50 15.56 -3.54
C GLU A 110 0.95 15.10 -3.36
N TYR A 111 1.24 14.31 -2.32
CA TYR A 111 2.60 13.94 -1.93
C TYR A 111 2.86 12.43 -1.94
N GLU A 112 1.86 11.61 -2.29
CA GLU A 112 1.93 10.14 -2.36
C GLU A 112 2.51 9.50 -1.09
N ILE A 113 2.30 10.13 0.07
CA ILE A 113 2.80 9.64 1.35
C ILE A 113 1.79 8.65 1.94
N THR A 114 2.18 7.38 1.92
CA THR A 114 1.38 6.31 2.51
C THR A 114 1.49 6.30 4.05
N ILE A 115 0.52 6.91 4.72
CA ILE A 115 0.36 6.85 6.19
C ILE A 115 -1.08 6.47 6.56
N SER A 116 -1.29 5.75 7.67
CA SER A 116 -2.64 5.49 8.17
C SER A 116 -3.23 6.70 8.88
N TYR A 117 -4.54 6.90 8.78
CA TYR A 117 -5.23 8.04 9.41
C TYR A 117 -4.99 8.06 10.93
N THR A 118 -5.10 6.90 11.59
CA THR A 118 -4.85 6.76 13.03
C THR A 118 -3.42 7.13 13.42
N ASN A 119 -2.43 6.75 12.62
CA ASN A 119 -1.04 7.10 12.89
C ASN A 119 -0.79 8.61 12.68
N LEU A 120 -1.39 9.21 11.65
CA LEU A 120 -1.34 10.65 11.43
C LEU A 120 -1.90 11.42 12.64
N THR A 121 -3.10 11.06 13.11
CA THR A 121 -3.78 11.79 14.18
C THR A 121 -3.16 11.58 15.56
N ASN A 122 -2.82 10.34 15.90
CA ASN A 122 -2.46 9.99 17.27
C ASN A 122 -0.96 10.13 17.55
N ASN A 123 -0.12 9.90 16.53
CA ASN A 123 1.33 9.85 16.70
C ASN A 123 2.01 11.02 15.99
N VAL A 124 1.81 11.18 14.69
CA VAL A 124 2.54 12.20 13.90
C VAL A 124 2.18 13.61 14.34
N LEU A 125 0.89 13.96 14.30
CA LEU A 125 0.43 15.30 14.66
C LEU A 125 0.68 15.62 16.14
N ARG A 126 0.56 14.61 17.01
CA ARG A 126 0.94 14.73 18.42
C ARG A 126 2.43 15.07 18.58
N ARG A 127 3.32 14.31 17.94
CA ARG A 127 4.77 14.56 17.97
C ARG A 127 5.15 15.91 17.37
N ILE A 128 4.44 16.35 16.33
CA ILE A 128 4.62 17.70 15.75
C ILE A 128 4.28 18.77 16.79
N ASN A 129 3.15 18.63 17.49
CA ASN A 129 2.72 19.59 18.51
C ASN A 129 3.68 19.66 19.72
N GLU A 130 4.29 18.52 20.07
CA GLU A 130 5.29 18.43 21.13
C GLU A 130 6.65 19.02 20.70
N SER A 131 6.91 19.13 19.39
CA SER A 131 8.17 19.66 18.87
C SER A 131 8.10 21.17 18.67
N THR A 132 8.98 21.91 19.36
CA THR A 132 9.11 23.36 19.16
C THR A 132 9.75 23.73 17.82
N SER A 133 10.51 22.81 17.22
CA SER A 133 11.27 23.05 15.98
C SER A 133 10.38 23.14 14.73
N ILE A 134 9.19 22.53 14.76
CA ILE A 134 8.30 22.46 13.61
C ILE A 134 7.33 23.64 13.68
N PRO A 135 7.18 24.46 12.62
CA PRO A 135 6.32 25.64 12.61
C PRO A 135 4.84 25.27 12.39
N VAL A 136 4.31 24.36 13.21
CA VAL A 136 2.93 23.87 13.14
C VAL A 136 2.36 23.86 14.55
N GLU A 137 1.12 24.32 14.69
CA GLU A 137 0.41 24.35 15.96
C GLU A 137 -1.04 23.93 15.80
N ARG A 138 -1.65 23.60 16.93
CA ARG A 138 -3.06 23.20 16.98
C ARG A 138 -3.95 24.43 17.15
N ALA A 139 -4.78 24.72 16.15
CA ALA A 139 -5.73 25.83 16.19
C ALA A 139 -6.96 25.50 17.06
N HIS A 140 -7.52 24.30 16.87
CA HIS A 140 -8.68 23.81 17.63
C HIS A 140 -8.65 22.27 17.72
N ARG A 141 -9.61 21.66 18.41
CA ARG A 141 -9.79 20.21 18.40
C ARG A 141 -9.95 19.69 16.97
N GLY A 142 -8.93 18.96 16.50
CA GLY A 142 -8.90 18.33 15.18
C GLY A 142 -8.47 19.26 14.03
N TYR A 143 -8.05 20.49 14.32
CA TYR A 143 -7.62 21.49 13.34
C TYR A 143 -6.21 22.00 13.63
N TRP A 144 -5.44 22.19 12.57
CA TRP A 144 -4.02 22.54 12.62
C TRP A 144 -3.73 23.72 11.70
N GLN A 145 -2.77 24.55 12.08
CA GLN A 145 -2.35 25.72 11.32
C GLN A 145 -0.84 25.89 11.33
N TYR A 146 -0.33 26.66 10.37
CA TYR A 146 1.08 27.03 10.33
C TYR A 146 1.36 28.12 11.36
N ARG A 147 2.42 27.94 12.16
CA ARG A 147 2.83 28.94 13.15
C ARG A 147 3.76 29.96 12.50
N LEU A 148 3.28 31.18 12.37
CA LEU A 148 4.10 32.32 11.95
C LEU A 148 5.09 32.64 13.09
N LYS A 149 6.38 32.73 12.77
CA LYS A 149 7.35 33.32 13.71
C LYS A 149 7.14 34.83 13.65
N ASN A 150 6.62 35.39 14.74
CA ASN A 150 6.65 36.84 14.98
C ASN A 150 8.06 37.29 15.30
#